data_AF-A0A1H8W7C5-F1
#
_entry.id   AF-A0A1H8W7C5-F1
#
_cell.length_a   1.000
_cell.length_b   1.000
_cell.length_c   1.000
_cell.angle_alpha   90.00
_cell.angle_beta   90.00
_cell.angle_gamma   90.00
#
_symmetry.space_group_name_H-M   'P 1'
#
loop_
_entity.id
_entity.type
_entity.pdbx_description
1 polymer ?
#
loop_
_entity_poly.entity_id
_entity_poly.type
_entity_poly.pdbx_seq_one_letter_code
_entity_poly.pdbx_strand_id
1 'polypeptide(L)'
;MSRKNLLNLIQVDADMPVKTTASDNKLVGQVASTMREEKARQARADDIERRLAEGQAVIDLDTALIEPSFVRDRMPGDINGLLASIREQGQQVPILVRPHPEKSGRYQVAFGHRRLRAIQELGLQVKAVIRTLTDEELVIAQGQENNEREDLSYIEKSRFAQRLKERFPREVITSAMSVDKAELSRMLSIIDSLPSGLIDAIGPASGIGRRSWQELADLVQKDANHDPVALAQSEEMQAMSSQDRFKALILALKPRRIVRGLPEVLSTSSGQRLGHVKQSKTKLEITVDRKEAAEFAAFLLNDVVALFEERRANNVQKKEA
;
A
#
# COMPACT_ATOMS: atom_id res chain seq x y z
N MET A 1 15.06 -59.33 36.03
CA MET A 1 13.78 -59.07 36.74
C MET A 1 14.10 -58.88 38.20
N SER A 2 13.87 -57.78 38.90
CA SER A 2 13.66 -56.37 38.56
C SER A 2 14.17 -55.62 39.79
N ARG A 3 15.04 -54.63 39.58
CA ARG A 3 15.61 -53.80 40.64
C ARG A 3 14.71 -52.59 40.82
N LYS A 4 14.48 -52.25 42.11
CA LYS A 4 14.29 -50.91 42.66
C LYS A 4 12.96 -50.20 42.37
N ASN A 5 12.23 -49.83 43.43
CA ASN A 5 12.41 -48.51 44.03
C ASN A 5 11.57 -48.33 45.30
N LEU A 6 11.93 -47.27 46.04
CA LEU A 6 11.25 -46.63 47.17
C LEU A 6 11.67 -47.08 48.57
N LEU A 7 12.80 -46.54 49.04
CA LEU A 7 12.83 -45.75 50.28
C LEU A 7 14.13 -44.92 50.40
N ASN A 8 13.97 -43.73 50.99
CA ASN A 8 14.97 -42.75 51.49
C ASN A 8 15.73 -41.94 50.40
N LEU A 9 15.97 -40.64 50.56
CA LEU A 9 16.33 -39.90 51.77
C LEU A 9 16.07 -38.39 51.59
N ILE A 10 15.61 -37.75 52.67
CA ILE A 10 15.59 -36.29 52.90
C ILE A 10 16.97 -35.83 53.36
N GLN A 11 17.55 -34.81 52.71
CA GLN A 11 18.57 -33.87 53.24
C GLN A 11 18.74 -32.72 52.22
N VAL A 12 18.26 -31.50 52.48
CA VAL A 12 18.94 -30.33 53.10
C VAL A 12 20.31 -29.99 52.48
N ASP A 13 20.36 -28.88 51.73
CA ASP A 13 21.51 -28.00 51.48
C ASP A 13 20.94 -26.64 51.02
N ALA A 14 21.08 -25.54 51.77
CA ALA A 14 22.23 -24.61 51.86
C ALA A 14 22.26 -23.54 50.73
N ASP A 15 21.80 -22.34 51.13
CA ASP A 15 22.08 -20.95 50.71
C ASP A 15 22.78 -20.60 49.37
N MET A 16 22.29 -19.56 48.67
CA MET A 16 22.98 -18.60 47.76
C MET A 16 21.96 -17.68 47.00
N PRO A 17 22.36 -16.48 46.48
CA PRO A 17 21.62 -15.23 46.66
C PRO A 17 20.78 -14.76 45.46
N VAL A 18 19.95 -13.76 45.76
CA VAL A 18 18.96 -13.06 44.92
C VAL A 18 19.61 -12.33 43.73
N LYS A 19 19.06 -12.56 42.52
CA LYS A 19 19.40 -11.82 41.28
C LYS A 19 18.80 -10.42 41.28
N THR A 20 19.65 -9.43 41.04
CA THR A 20 19.34 -8.02 40.88
C THR A 20 18.75 -7.69 39.50
N THR A 21 17.71 -6.86 39.59
CA THR A 21 17.08 -5.92 38.66
C THR A 21 17.68 -5.69 37.26
N ALA A 22 16.81 -5.83 36.26
CA ALA A 22 16.99 -5.39 34.88
C ALA A 22 16.70 -3.89 34.71
N SER A 23 17.73 -3.06 34.49
CA SER A 23 17.54 -1.72 33.91
C SER A 23 18.68 -1.20 33.02
N ASP A 24 19.86 -1.82 33.00
CA ASP A 24 21.03 -1.17 32.39
C ASP A 24 21.31 -1.53 30.91
N ASN A 25 20.55 -2.45 30.32
CA ASN A 25 20.84 -2.94 28.95
C ASN A 25 20.15 -2.18 27.80
N LYS A 26 19.29 -1.19 28.10
CA LYS A 26 18.55 -0.45 27.05
C LYS A 26 19.42 0.57 26.31
N LEU A 27 20.32 1.26 27.03
CA LEU A 27 21.22 2.27 26.46
C LEU A 27 22.31 1.64 25.59
N VAL A 28 22.90 0.53 26.03
CA VAL A 28 23.92 -0.22 25.26
C VAL A 28 23.32 -0.80 23.96
N GLY A 29 22.06 -1.26 24.00
CA GLY A 29 21.34 -1.72 22.81
C GLY A 29 21.07 -0.62 21.79
N GLN A 30 20.73 0.59 22.26
CA GLN A 30 20.52 1.75 21.40
C GLN A 30 21.82 2.22 20.73
N VAL A 31 22.91 2.32 21.50
CA VAL A 31 24.24 2.70 20.95
C VAL A 31 24.79 1.63 19.99
N ALA A 32 24.54 0.35 20.25
CA ALA A 32 24.91 -0.72 19.33
C ALA A 32 24.08 -0.69 18.03
N SER A 33 22.81 -0.27 18.10
CA SER A 33 21.97 -0.10 16.91
C SER A 33 22.39 1.10 16.06
N THR A 34 22.74 2.24 16.67
CA THR A 34 23.23 3.42 15.96
C THR A 34 24.60 3.15 15.32
N MET A 35 25.51 2.47 16.02
CA MET A 35 26.81 2.09 15.46
C MET A 35 26.69 1.09 14.30
N ARG A 36 25.71 0.18 14.33
CA ARG A 36 25.44 -0.70 13.17
C ARG A 36 24.88 0.06 11.99
N GLU A 37 23.99 1.03 12.22
CA GLU A 37 23.50 1.91 11.16
C GLU A 37 24.60 2.79 10.59
N GLU A 38 25.45 3.39 11.41
CA GLU A 38 26.60 4.18 10.95
C GLU A 38 27.57 3.33 10.16
N LYS A 39 27.93 2.14 10.65
CA LYS A 39 28.82 1.23 9.95
C LYS A 39 28.22 0.71 8.65
N ALA A 40 26.89 0.52 8.59
CA ALA A 40 26.18 0.16 7.36
C ALA A 40 26.12 1.34 6.38
N ARG A 41 25.94 2.57 6.86
CA ARG A 41 26.01 3.80 6.03
C ARG A 41 27.42 4.00 5.49
N GLN A 42 28.44 3.79 6.32
CA GLN A 42 29.84 3.88 5.93
C GLN A 42 30.19 2.79 4.92
N ALA A 43 29.84 1.52 5.15
CA ALA A 43 30.10 0.45 4.20
C ALA A 43 29.35 0.63 2.86
N ARG A 44 28.13 1.20 2.88
CA ARG A 44 27.40 1.57 1.65
C ARG A 44 28.05 2.77 0.96
N ALA A 45 28.49 3.76 1.72
CA ALA A 45 29.27 4.88 1.20
C ALA A 45 30.55 4.39 0.53
N ASP A 46 31.28 3.49 1.17
CA ASP A 46 32.51 2.89 0.68
C ASP A 46 32.27 2.00 -0.55
N ASP A 47 31.17 1.24 -0.63
CA ASP A 47 30.80 0.43 -1.82
C ASP A 47 30.36 1.31 -2.98
N ILE A 48 29.57 2.36 -2.73
CA ILE A 48 29.19 3.36 -3.74
C ILE A 48 30.43 4.13 -4.20
N GLU A 49 31.31 4.53 -3.28
CA GLU A 49 32.57 5.19 -3.55
C GLU A 49 33.48 4.27 -4.35
N ARG A 50 33.59 2.99 -4.02
CA ARG A 50 34.37 2.02 -4.81
C ARG A 50 33.80 1.84 -6.20
N ARG A 51 32.47 1.70 -6.34
CA ARG A 51 31.80 1.55 -7.64
C ARG A 51 31.85 2.83 -8.49
N LEU A 52 31.90 4.00 -7.85
CA LEU A 52 32.09 5.29 -8.52
C LEU A 52 33.58 5.54 -8.87
N ALA A 53 34.50 5.09 -8.00
CA ALA A 53 35.96 5.25 -8.12
C ALA A 53 36.63 4.18 -8.99
N GLU A 54 35.94 3.09 -9.34
CA GLU A 54 36.39 2.06 -10.30
C GLU A 54 36.60 2.62 -11.74
N GLY A 55 36.55 3.95 -11.93
CA GLY A 55 37.11 4.63 -13.11
C GLY A 55 36.92 6.15 -13.20
N GLN A 56 36.28 6.82 -12.22
CA GLN A 56 35.96 8.25 -12.29
C GLN A 56 36.47 9.03 -11.08
N ALA A 57 37.12 10.17 -11.34
CA ALA A 57 37.65 11.05 -10.30
C ALA A 57 36.54 11.84 -9.60
N VAL A 58 36.60 11.92 -8.27
CA VAL A 58 35.80 12.85 -7.48
C VAL A 58 36.42 14.25 -7.61
N ILE A 59 35.59 15.24 -7.95
CA ILE A 59 36.02 16.63 -8.07
C ILE A 59 35.13 17.55 -7.23
N ASP A 60 35.66 18.71 -6.85
CA ASP A 60 34.87 19.77 -6.21
C ASP A 60 34.23 20.66 -7.30
N LEU A 61 32.90 20.83 -7.24
CA LEU A 61 32.13 21.67 -8.15
C LEU A 61 31.45 22.81 -7.41
N ASP A 62 31.37 23.97 -8.06
CA ASP A 62 30.47 25.04 -7.61
C ASP A 62 29.02 24.60 -7.77
N THR A 63 28.27 24.70 -6.68
CA THR A 63 26.85 24.32 -6.65
C THR A 63 25.98 25.17 -7.57
N ALA A 64 26.42 26.37 -7.96
CA ALA A 64 25.74 27.23 -8.93
C ALA A 64 25.78 26.69 -10.37
N LEU A 65 26.70 25.76 -10.66
CA LEU A 65 26.82 25.12 -11.97
C LEU A 65 25.90 23.90 -12.11
N ILE A 66 25.21 23.49 -11.05
CA ILE A 66 24.44 22.24 -10.98
C ILE A 66 22.95 22.55 -10.99
N GLU A 67 22.25 21.98 -11.95
CA GLU A 67 20.80 22.07 -12.10
C GLU A 67 20.11 20.77 -11.66
N PRO A 68 18.88 20.84 -11.14
CA PRO A 68 18.10 19.65 -10.80
C PRO A 68 17.78 18.81 -12.04
N SER A 69 17.63 17.49 -11.86
CA SER A 69 17.09 16.60 -12.88
C SER A 69 15.70 17.04 -13.37
N PHE A 70 15.42 16.76 -14.65
CA PHE A 70 14.10 16.98 -15.25
C PHE A 70 13.02 16.09 -14.61
N VAL A 71 13.40 14.96 -14.00
CA VAL A 71 12.54 14.18 -13.11
C VAL A 71 12.75 14.71 -11.70
N ARG A 72 11.85 15.59 -11.26
CA ARG A 72 11.90 16.11 -9.89
C ARG A 72 11.66 15.00 -8.87
N ASP A 73 12.63 14.84 -7.96
CA ASP A 73 12.45 14.11 -6.72
C ASP A 73 11.32 14.74 -5.89
N ARG A 74 10.53 13.93 -5.18
CA ARG A 74 9.32 14.42 -4.49
C ARG A 74 9.71 14.98 -3.12
N MET A 75 9.15 16.16 -2.81
CA MET A 75 9.21 16.91 -1.56
C MET A 75 10.61 17.15 -0.98
N PRO A 76 10.97 18.41 -0.65
CA PRO A 76 12.20 18.68 0.08
C PRO A 76 12.15 17.98 1.44
N GLY A 77 12.73 16.78 1.54
CA GLY A 77 12.92 16.09 2.81
C GLY A 77 13.74 16.96 3.75
N ASP A 78 13.56 16.80 5.06
CA ASP A 78 14.31 17.56 6.06
C ASP A 78 15.82 17.41 5.82
N ILE A 79 16.51 18.55 5.73
CA ILE A 79 17.96 18.62 5.54
C ILE A 79 18.68 19.04 6.81
N ASN A 80 17.99 19.41 7.90
CA ASN A 80 18.61 19.98 9.10
C ASN A 80 19.68 19.04 9.70
N GLY A 81 19.36 17.75 9.85
CA GLY A 81 20.32 16.76 10.36
C GLY A 81 21.51 16.55 9.41
N LEU A 82 21.26 16.54 8.10
CA LEU A 82 22.31 16.38 7.09
C LEU A 82 23.22 17.62 7.02
N LEU A 83 22.63 18.81 7.13
CA LEU A 83 23.31 20.09 7.13
C LEU A 83 24.22 20.22 8.35
N ALA A 84 23.75 19.83 9.54
CA ALA A 84 24.57 19.79 10.75
C ALA A 84 25.77 18.83 10.59
N SER A 85 25.53 17.62 10.10
CA SER A 85 26.58 16.62 9.85
C SER A 85 27.61 17.11 8.83
N ILE A 86 27.18 17.71 7.71
CA ILE A 86 28.09 18.25 6.69
C ILE A 86 28.89 19.43 7.24
N ARG A 87 28.30 20.27 8.09
CA ARG A 87 29.02 21.38 8.73
C ARG A 87 30.14 20.88 9.67
N GLU A 88 29.90 19.80 10.40
CA GLU A 88 30.86 19.26 11.38
C GLU A 88 31.93 18.37 10.74
N GLN A 89 31.52 17.49 9.82
CA GLN A 89 32.36 16.41 9.30
C GLN A 89 32.71 16.58 7.81
N GLY A 90 32.17 17.61 7.14
CA GLY A 90 32.28 17.77 5.69
C GLY A 90 31.44 16.78 4.90
N GLN A 91 31.54 16.84 3.57
CA GLN A 91 30.85 15.92 2.69
C GLN A 91 31.59 14.59 2.60
N GLN A 92 31.01 13.53 3.18
CA GLN A 92 31.57 12.18 3.15
C GLN A 92 31.29 11.42 1.84
N VAL A 93 30.09 11.59 1.27
CA VAL A 93 29.67 10.86 0.07
C VAL A 93 29.48 11.84 -1.09
N PRO A 94 30.13 11.64 -2.25
CA PRO A 94 29.96 12.51 -3.40
C PRO A 94 28.52 12.46 -3.95
N ILE A 95 28.14 13.46 -4.74
CA ILE A 95 26.92 13.39 -5.58
C ILE A 95 27.29 12.84 -6.96
N LEU A 96 26.30 12.31 -7.69
CA LEU A 96 26.49 11.93 -9.09
C LEU A 96 25.86 12.99 -9.99
N VAL A 97 26.65 13.53 -10.91
CA VAL A 97 26.18 14.50 -11.90
C VAL A 97 26.55 14.05 -13.31
N ARG A 98 25.80 14.54 -14.29
CA ARG A 98 26.19 14.48 -15.71
C ARG A 98 26.39 15.87 -16.29
N PRO A 99 27.18 16.04 -17.37
CA PRO A 99 27.16 17.27 -18.15
C PRO A 99 25.74 17.57 -18.64
N HIS A 100 25.32 18.84 -18.58
CA HIS A 100 23.99 19.24 -19.04
C HIS A 100 23.91 19.09 -20.57
N PRO A 101 22.89 18.40 -21.12
CA PRO A 101 22.82 18.11 -22.55
C PRO A 101 22.72 19.38 -23.41
N GLU A 102 22.04 20.41 -22.91
CA GLU A 102 21.79 21.67 -23.65
C GLU A 102 22.65 22.87 -23.20
N LYS A 103 23.37 22.78 -22.07
CA LYS A 103 24.03 23.96 -21.45
C LYS A 103 25.49 23.63 -21.15
N SER A 104 26.38 24.08 -22.04
CA SER A 104 27.82 23.87 -21.87
C SER A 104 28.31 24.47 -20.54
N GLY A 105 29.20 23.75 -19.85
CA GLY A 105 29.74 24.15 -18.55
C GLY A 105 28.78 23.99 -17.36
N ARG A 106 27.56 23.47 -17.58
CA ARG A 106 26.63 23.13 -16.50
C ARG A 106 26.47 21.63 -16.34
N TYR A 107 25.96 21.24 -15.19
CA TYR A 107 25.75 19.85 -14.81
C TYR A 107 24.29 19.63 -14.39
N GLN A 108 23.83 18.39 -14.52
CA GLN A 108 22.55 17.95 -13.97
C GLN A 108 22.81 16.88 -12.90
N VAL A 109 22.17 17.04 -11.74
CA VAL A 109 22.26 16.04 -10.67
C VAL A 109 21.44 14.80 -11.01
N ALA A 110 22.07 13.63 -10.94
CA ALA A 110 21.43 12.33 -11.07
C ALA A 110 21.04 11.76 -9.70
N PHE A 111 21.97 11.83 -8.73
CA PHE A 111 21.76 11.38 -7.34
C PHE A 111 22.37 12.39 -6.34
N GLY A 112 21.76 12.50 -5.15
CA GLY A 112 22.29 13.31 -4.05
C GLY A 112 21.60 14.66 -3.88
N HIS A 113 20.35 14.79 -4.34
CA HIS A 113 19.59 16.05 -4.31
C HIS A 113 19.53 16.73 -2.94
N ARG A 114 19.26 15.97 -1.87
CA ARG A 114 19.24 16.52 -0.49
C ARG A 114 20.61 17.04 -0.04
N ARG A 115 21.68 16.37 -0.46
CA ARG A 115 23.07 16.73 -0.16
C ARG A 115 23.48 17.99 -0.91
N LEU A 116 23.16 18.06 -2.21
CA LEU A 116 23.36 19.28 -3.01
C LEU A 116 22.68 20.47 -2.35
N ARG A 117 21.42 20.33 -1.91
CA ARG A 117 20.68 21.40 -1.24
C ARG A 117 21.32 21.82 0.09
N ALA A 118 21.72 20.87 0.94
CA ALA A 118 22.39 21.19 2.20
C ALA A 118 23.73 21.92 1.98
N ILE A 119 24.51 21.52 0.99
CA ILE A 119 25.79 22.15 0.64
C ILE A 119 25.58 23.53 0.02
N GLN A 120 24.55 23.70 -0.81
CA GLN A 120 24.11 25.00 -1.33
C GLN A 120 23.78 25.98 -0.20
N GLU A 121 23.04 25.51 0.82
CA GLU A 121 22.69 26.34 1.99
C GLU A 121 23.90 26.71 2.85
N LEU A 122 24.93 25.86 2.86
CA LEU A 122 26.21 26.14 3.52
C LEU A 122 27.15 27.02 2.69
N GLY A 123 26.84 27.28 1.42
CA GLY A 123 27.71 28.05 0.51
C GLY A 123 29.05 27.37 0.20
N LEU A 124 29.10 26.04 0.27
CA LEU A 124 30.31 25.25 0.03
C LEU A 124 30.33 24.68 -1.40
N GLN A 125 31.52 24.27 -1.85
CA GLN A 125 31.64 23.43 -3.06
C GLN A 125 31.20 22.00 -2.75
N VAL A 126 30.63 21.32 -3.75
CA VAL A 126 30.15 19.95 -3.63
C VAL A 126 31.13 18.97 -4.28
N LYS A 127 31.49 17.92 -3.56
CA LYS A 127 32.19 16.75 -4.09
C LYS A 127 31.25 15.98 -5.01
N ALA A 128 31.63 15.83 -6.26
CA ALA A 128 30.82 15.24 -7.30
C ALA A 128 31.64 14.29 -8.16
N VAL A 129 30.99 13.23 -8.63
CA VAL A 129 31.47 12.38 -9.71
C VAL A 129 30.75 12.80 -10.98
N ILE A 130 31.51 13.17 -12.01
CA ILE A 130 30.94 13.48 -13.33
C ILE A 130 30.91 12.20 -14.16
N ARG A 131 29.72 11.83 -14.62
CA ARG A 131 29.51 10.73 -15.55
C ARG A 131 28.69 11.20 -16.75
N THR A 132 29.15 10.88 -17.96
CA THR A 132 28.31 11.04 -19.15
C THR A 132 27.18 10.02 -19.07
N LEU A 133 25.95 10.51 -18.97
CA LEU A 133 24.73 9.71 -18.86
C LEU A 133 23.72 10.21 -19.88
N THR A 134 23.11 9.28 -20.61
CA THR A 134 21.87 9.54 -21.36
C THR A 134 20.70 9.86 -20.41
N ASP A 135 19.58 10.35 -20.95
CA ASP A 135 18.38 10.61 -20.13
C ASP A 135 17.85 9.34 -19.46
N GLU A 136 17.93 8.21 -20.16
CA GLU A 136 17.53 6.90 -19.65
C GLU A 136 18.42 6.46 -18.48
N GLU A 137 19.74 6.55 -18.65
CA GLU A 137 20.69 6.16 -17.61
C GLU A 137 20.62 7.07 -16.38
N LEU A 138 20.37 8.38 -16.58
CA LEU A 138 20.15 9.30 -15.47
C LEU A 138 18.92 8.89 -14.65
N VAL A 139 17.81 8.57 -15.32
CA VAL A 139 16.58 8.15 -14.65
C VAL A 139 16.76 6.82 -13.93
N ILE A 140 17.50 5.87 -14.51
CA ILE A 140 17.82 4.61 -13.85
C ILE A 140 18.63 4.85 -12.58
N ALA A 141 19.69 5.66 -12.66
CA ALA A 141 20.53 5.98 -11.50
C ALA A 141 19.73 6.69 -10.39
N GLN A 142 18.86 7.63 -10.78
CA GLN A 142 18.01 8.36 -9.83
C GLN A 142 16.96 7.43 -9.18
N GLY A 143 16.34 6.56 -9.97
CA GLY A 143 15.33 5.61 -9.49
C GLY A 143 15.92 4.57 -8.53
N GLN A 144 17.11 4.05 -8.83
CA GLN A 144 17.79 3.06 -7.98
C GLN A 144 18.05 3.60 -6.58
N GLU A 145 18.53 4.85 -6.45
CA GLU A 145 18.71 5.45 -5.13
C GLU A 145 17.37 5.64 -4.39
N ASN A 146 16.34 6.06 -5.10
CA ASN A 146 15.03 6.25 -4.49
C ASN A 146 14.40 4.93 -4.02
N ASN A 147 14.66 3.80 -4.69
CA ASN A 147 14.17 2.49 -4.25
C ASN A 147 14.89 1.96 -3.01
N GLU A 148 16.14 2.38 -2.76
CA GLU A 148 16.87 2.02 -1.54
C GLU A 148 16.27 2.69 -0.30
N ARG A 149 15.42 3.71 -0.48
CA ARG A 149 14.63 4.32 0.59
C ARG A 149 13.34 3.51 0.79
N GLU A 150 13.24 2.84 1.94
CA GLU A 150 12.14 1.89 2.27
C GLU A 150 10.76 2.56 2.53
N ASP A 151 10.59 3.85 2.30
CA ASP A 151 9.43 4.63 2.76
C ASP A 151 8.30 4.80 1.72
N LEU A 152 8.54 4.48 0.44
CA LEU A 152 7.55 4.73 -0.61
C LEU A 152 6.34 3.79 -0.55
N SER A 153 5.15 4.38 -0.46
CA SER A 153 3.88 3.65 -0.58
C SER A 153 3.65 3.09 -1.99
N TYR A 154 2.75 2.11 -2.12
CA TYR A 154 2.44 1.48 -3.40
C TYR A 154 1.98 2.51 -4.46
N ILE A 155 1.14 3.46 -4.05
CA ILE A 155 0.57 4.46 -4.96
C ILE A 155 1.61 5.49 -5.40
N GLU A 156 2.57 5.81 -4.53
CA GLU A 156 3.66 6.72 -4.87
C GLU A 156 4.62 6.12 -5.88
N LYS A 157 5.00 4.86 -5.70
CA LYS A 157 5.76 4.09 -6.70
C LYS A 157 5.01 4.06 -8.03
N SER A 158 3.70 3.79 -7.98
CA SER A 158 2.88 3.70 -9.18
C SER A 158 2.74 5.06 -9.91
N ARG A 159 2.63 6.18 -9.18
CA ARG A 159 2.67 7.54 -9.76
C ARG A 159 4.03 7.90 -10.34
N PHE A 160 5.10 7.46 -9.72
CA PHE A 160 6.44 7.62 -10.28
C PHE A 160 6.55 6.87 -11.62
N ALA A 161 6.09 5.62 -11.67
CA ALA A 161 6.00 4.85 -12.91
C ALA A 161 5.19 5.58 -14.00
N GLN A 162 4.04 6.15 -13.63
CA GLN A 162 3.19 6.91 -14.56
C GLN A 162 3.91 8.13 -15.14
N ARG A 163 4.64 8.90 -14.31
CA ARG A 163 5.43 10.05 -14.79
C ARG A 163 6.56 9.63 -15.74
N LEU A 164 7.19 8.48 -15.49
CA LEU A 164 8.25 7.98 -16.38
C LEU A 164 7.69 7.45 -17.70
N LYS A 165 6.48 6.87 -17.70
CA LYS A 165 5.79 6.32 -18.89
C LYS A 165 5.60 7.35 -20.00
N GLU A 166 5.54 8.64 -19.68
CA GLU A 166 5.41 9.71 -20.67
C GLU A 166 6.67 9.94 -21.51
N ARG A 167 7.85 9.55 -21.00
CA ARG A 167 9.15 9.92 -21.60
C ARG A 167 10.07 8.73 -21.87
N PHE A 168 9.81 7.58 -21.24
CA PHE A 168 10.73 6.44 -21.27
C PHE A 168 10.05 5.13 -21.65
N PRO A 169 10.76 4.23 -22.34
CA PRO A 169 10.26 2.88 -22.62
C PRO A 169 10.14 2.07 -21.32
N ARG A 170 9.31 1.02 -21.36
CA ARG A 170 8.99 0.19 -20.18
C ARG A 170 10.23 -0.44 -19.55
N GLU A 171 11.21 -0.81 -20.36
CA GLU A 171 12.49 -1.40 -19.94
C GLU A 171 13.27 -0.47 -18.99
N VAL A 172 13.34 0.82 -19.33
CA VAL A 172 14.01 1.84 -18.51
C VAL A 172 13.27 2.02 -17.18
N ILE A 173 11.94 2.02 -17.20
CA ILE A 173 11.12 2.16 -16.00
C ILE A 173 11.30 0.96 -15.06
N THR A 174 11.29 -0.27 -15.60
CA THR A 174 11.52 -1.48 -14.78
C THR A 174 12.91 -1.47 -14.13
N SER A 175 13.93 -1.01 -14.86
CA SER A 175 15.30 -0.87 -14.35
C SER A 175 15.41 0.21 -13.28
N ALA A 176 14.79 1.37 -13.50
CA ALA A 176 14.79 2.48 -12.56
C ALA A 176 14.03 2.16 -11.26
N MET A 177 12.99 1.33 -11.34
CA MET A 177 12.15 0.97 -10.20
C MET A 177 12.52 -0.36 -9.54
N SER A 178 13.48 -1.11 -10.10
CA SER A 178 13.84 -2.45 -9.66
C SER A 178 12.63 -3.40 -9.54
N VAL A 179 11.70 -3.32 -10.50
CA VAL A 179 10.48 -4.15 -10.56
C VAL A 179 10.40 -4.92 -11.87
N ASP A 180 9.68 -6.05 -11.87
CA ASP A 180 9.44 -6.81 -13.09
C ASP A 180 8.36 -6.17 -14.00
N LYS A 181 8.31 -6.62 -15.27
CA LYS A 181 7.36 -6.10 -16.28
C LYS A 181 5.89 -6.30 -15.88
N ALA A 182 5.58 -7.37 -15.14
CA ALA A 182 4.22 -7.66 -14.70
C ALA A 182 3.80 -6.73 -13.54
N GLU A 183 4.71 -6.44 -12.61
CA GLU A 183 4.51 -5.47 -11.54
C GLU A 183 4.30 -4.07 -12.11
N LEU A 184 5.16 -3.62 -13.01
CA LEU A 184 5.00 -2.33 -13.69
C LEU A 184 3.64 -2.24 -14.40
N SER A 185 3.23 -3.30 -15.11
CA SER A 185 1.93 -3.32 -15.78
C SER A 185 0.76 -3.22 -14.81
N ARG A 186 0.85 -3.87 -13.64
CA ARG A 186 -0.19 -3.81 -12.60
C ARG A 186 -0.25 -2.42 -11.94
N MET A 187 0.90 -1.82 -11.64
CA MET A 187 0.99 -0.46 -11.10
C MET A 187 0.34 0.55 -12.05
N LEU A 188 0.72 0.52 -13.33
CA LEU A 188 0.18 1.42 -14.35
C LEU A 188 -1.32 1.20 -14.56
N SER A 189 -1.78 -0.05 -14.61
CA SER A 189 -3.21 -0.35 -14.79
C SER A 189 -4.09 0.21 -13.66
N ILE A 190 -3.62 0.17 -12.42
CA ILE A 190 -4.35 0.72 -11.27
C ILE A 190 -4.37 2.25 -11.32
N ILE A 191 -3.23 2.87 -11.61
CA ILE A 191 -3.16 4.33 -11.68
C ILE A 191 -3.99 4.87 -12.86
N ASP A 192 -3.90 4.24 -14.02
CA ASP A 192 -4.62 4.66 -15.23
C ASP A 192 -6.14 4.46 -15.12
N SER A 193 -6.61 3.62 -14.17
CA SER A 193 -8.04 3.38 -13.92
C SER A 193 -8.67 4.30 -12.87
N LEU A 194 -7.88 5.15 -12.21
CA LEU A 194 -8.34 6.05 -11.16
C LEU A 194 -8.15 7.52 -11.57
N PRO A 195 -9.10 8.42 -11.26
CA PRO A 195 -8.90 9.86 -11.46
C PRO A 195 -7.68 10.36 -10.67
N SER A 196 -6.83 11.19 -11.28
CA SER A 196 -5.66 11.77 -10.62
C SER A 196 -6.04 12.52 -9.34
N GLY A 197 -7.09 13.34 -9.41
CA GLY A 197 -7.63 14.08 -8.27
C GLY A 197 -8.11 13.20 -7.12
N LEU A 198 -8.56 11.97 -7.39
CA LEU A 198 -8.92 11.00 -6.34
C LEU A 198 -7.67 10.54 -5.58
N ILE A 199 -6.62 10.16 -6.33
CA ILE A 199 -5.36 9.73 -5.74
C ILE A 199 -4.73 10.87 -4.92
N ASP A 200 -4.81 12.12 -5.40
CA ASP A 200 -4.37 13.30 -4.67
C ASP A 200 -5.17 13.51 -3.38
N ALA A 201 -6.49 13.40 -3.47
CA ALA A 201 -7.38 13.56 -2.32
C ALA A 201 -7.16 12.47 -1.25
N ILE A 202 -6.80 11.25 -1.64
CA ILE A 202 -6.47 10.16 -0.72
C ILE A 202 -5.10 10.37 -0.07
N GLY A 203 -4.08 10.73 -0.86
CA GLY A 203 -2.69 10.84 -0.42
C GLY A 203 -1.91 9.51 -0.48
N PRO A 204 -0.77 9.40 0.24
CA PRO A 204 0.15 8.25 0.15
C PRO A 204 -0.46 6.90 0.58
N ALA A 205 -1.38 6.92 1.55
CA ALA A 205 -1.97 5.72 2.15
C ALA A 205 -0.92 4.65 2.47
N SER A 206 0.13 5.02 3.21
CA SER A 206 1.27 4.14 3.53
C SER A 206 0.79 2.81 4.11
N GLY A 207 1.37 1.68 3.69
CA GLY A 207 0.93 0.35 4.11
C GLY A 207 -0.31 -0.19 3.38
N ILE A 208 -1.03 0.61 2.59
CA ILE A 208 -2.08 0.11 1.70
C ILE A 208 -1.43 -0.47 0.44
N GLY A 209 -1.57 -1.79 0.27
CA GLY A 209 -0.98 -2.54 -0.83
C GLY A 209 -1.85 -2.61 -2.08
N ARG A 210 -1.27 -3.21 -3.14
CA ARG A 210 -1.89 -3.39 -4.47
C ARG A 210 -3.34 -3.87 -4.45
N ARG A 211 -3.65 -4.91 -3.67
CA ARG A 211 -4.98 -5.54 -3.69
C ARG A 211 -6.08 -4.56 -3.27
N SER A 212 -5.82 -3.74 -2.27
CA SER A 212 -6.77 -2.73 -1.80
C SER A 212 -6.95 -1.62 -2.82
N TRP A 213 -5.87 -1.17 -3.47
CA TRP A 213 -5.96 -0.21 -4.57
C TRP A 213 -6.71 -0.75 -5.79
N GLN A 214 -6.56 -2.04 -6.09
CA GLN A 214 -7.37 -2.70 -7.11
C GLN A 214 -8.85 -2.74 -6.72
N GLU A 215 -9.17 -3.05 -5.46
CA GLU A 215 -10.56 -3.00 -4.97
C GLU A 215 -11.16 -1.60 -5.11
N LEU A 216 -10.38 -0.54 -4.82
CA LEU A 216 -10.83 0.83 -5.04
C LEU A 216 -11.13 1.10 -6.52
N ALA A 217 -10.22 0.72 -7.42
CA ALA A 217 -10.40 0.89 -8.86
C ALA A 217 -11.66 0.18 -9.35
N ASP A 218 -11.88 -1.07 -8.91
CA ASP A 218 -13.05 -1.85 -9.27
C ASP A 218 -14.35 -1.21 -8.74
N LEU A 219 -14.33 -0.63 -7.53
CA LEU A 219 -15.49 0.07 -6.95
C LEU A 219 -15.80 1.36 -7.71
N VAL A 220 -14.78 2.19 -7.97
CA VAL A 220 -14.91 3.45 -8.71
C VAL A 220 -15.45 3.22 -10.13
N GLN A 221 -15.03 2.14 -10.80
CA GLN A 221 -15.53 1.80 -12.13
C GLN A 221 -16.99 1.29 -12.14
N LYS A 222 -17.43 0.66 -11.04
CA LYS A 222 -18.79 0.08 -10.94
C LYS A 222 -19.81 1.05 -10.35
N ASP A 223 -19.36 1.99 -9.53
CA ASP A 223 -20.23 2.92 -8.83
C ASP A 223 -20.50 4.17 -9.68
N ALA A 224 -21.66 4.18 -10.35
CA ALA A 224 -22.12 5.32 -11.13
C ALA A 224 -22.85 6.38 -10.27
N ASN A 225 -23.06 6.13 -8.97
CA ASN A 225 -23.94 6.97 -8.14
C ASN A 225 -23.18 8.01 -7.33
N HIS A 226 -21.90 7.81 -7.08
CA HIS A 226 -21.09 8.72 -6.29
C HIS A 226 -19.98 9.35 -7.14
N ASP A 227 -19.64 10.60 -6.84
CA ASP A 227 -18.38 11.19 -7.27
C ASP A 227 -17.31 10.84 -6.21
N PRO A 228 -16.41 9.89 -6.50
CA PRO A 228 -15.42 9.46 -5.53
C PRO A 228 -14.41 10.58 -5.22
N VAL A 229 -14.17 11.50 -6.14
CA VAL A 229 -13.26 12.64 -5.93
C VAL A 229 -13.87 13.60 -4.91
N ALA A 230 -15.13 14.00 -5.13
CA ALA A 230 -15.85 14.88 -4.20
C ALA A 230 -15.98 14.24 -2.80
N LEU A 231 -16.27 12.93 -2.73
CA LEU A 231 -16.29 12.22 -1.45
C LEU A 231 -14.93 12.27 -0.74
N ALA A 232 -13.85 11.96 -1.43
CA ALA A 232 -12.51 11.98 -0.85
C ALA A 232 -12.06 13.40 -0.42
N GLN A 233 -12.58 14.44 -1.06
CA GLN A 233 -12.30 15.85 -0.75
C GLN A 233 -13.19 16.45 0.34
N SER A 234 -14.21 15.72 0.80
CA SER A 234 -15.06 16.18 1.91
C SER A 234 -14.26 16.50 3.17
N GLU A 235 -14.72 17.48 3.95
CA GLU A 235 -14.05 17.94 5.16
C GLU A 235 -13.85 16.81 6.18
N GLU A 236 -14.87 15.95 6.31
CA GLU A 236 -14.85 14.76 7.17
C GLU A 236 -13.72 13.79 6.78
N MET A 237 -13.53 13.54 5.48
CA MET A 237 -12.48 12.67 4.97
C MET A 237 -11.09 13.32 5.08
N GLN A 238 -11.00 14.63 4.83
CA GLN A 238 -9.75 15.37 4.91
C GLN A 238 -9.22 15.52 6.35
N ALA A 239 -10.09 15.44 7.36
CA ALA A 239 -9.69 15.39 8.77
C ALA A 239 -9.00 14.07 9.16
N MET A 240 -9.13 13.00 8.37
CA MET A 240 -8.55 11.69 8.65
C MET A 240 -7.11 11.55 8.12
N SER A 241 -6.36 10.60 8.69
CA SER A 241 -5.09 10.14 8.12
C SER A 241 -5.30 9.60 6.70
N SER A 242 -4.27 9.64 5.85
CA SER A 242 -4.37 9.14 4.47
C SER A 242 -4.79 7.65 4.40
N GLN A 243 -4.35 6.83 5.35
CA GLN A 243 -4.74 5.42 5.44
C GLN A 243 -6.21 5.24 5.82
N ASP A 244 -6.69 6.03 6.78
CA ASP A 244 -8.07 5.90 7.27
C ASP A 244 -9.06 6.51 6.27
N ARG A 245 -8.66 7.59 5.59
CA ARG A 245 -9.37 8.15 4.45
C ARG A 245 -9.56 7.12 3.33
N PHE A 246 -8.51 6.37 2.98
CA PHE A 246 -8.61 5.27 2.01
C PHE A 246 -9.67 4.24 2.44
N LYS A 247 -9.61 3.78 3.69
CA LYS A 247 -10.56 2.77 4.22
C LYS A 247 -12.00 3.31 4.26
N ALA A 248 -12.18 4.54 4.70
CA ALA A 248 -13.49 5.19 4.77
C ALA A 248 -14.11 5.36 3.38
N LEU A 249 -13.30 5.74 2.38
CA LEU A 249 -13.74 5.83 0.99
C LEU A 249 -14.19 4.47 0.44
N ILE A 250 -13.42 3.39 0.67
CA ILE A 250 -13.84 2.03 0.28
C ILE A 250 -15.19 1.67 0.92
N LEU A 251 -15.38 1.99 2.19
CA LEU A 251 -16.64 1.72 2.90
C LEU A 251 -17.82 2.53 2.33
N ALA A 252 -17.58 3.78 1.94
CA ALA A 252 -18.59 4.65 1.35
C ALA A 252 -19.03 4.17 -0.06
N LEU A 253 -18.08 3.68 -0.87
CA LEU A 253 -18.35 3.19 -2.23
C LEU A 253 -18.90 1.76 -2.26
N LYS A 254 -18.79 1.01 -1.16
CA LYS A 254 -19.36 -0.34 -1.09
C LYS A 254 -20.89 -0.26 -1.18
N PRO A 255 -21.53 -1.09 -2.03
CA PRO A 255 -22.98 -1.07 -2.16
C PRO A 255 -23.61 -1.39 -0.80
N ARG A 256 -24.52 -0.53 -0.34
CA ARG A 256 -25.29 -0.78 0.88
C ARG A 256 -25.97 -2.14 0.74
N ARG A 257 -25.63 -3.06 1.64
CA ARG A 257 -26.26 -4.37 1.73
C ARG A 257 -27.74 -4.12 2.01
N ILE A 258 -28.59 -4.29 1.01
CA ILE A 258 -30.04 -4.30 1.23
C ILE A 258 -30.29 -5.44 2.21
N VAL A 259 -30.62 -5.09 3.45
CA VAL A 259 -31.10 -6.05 4.43
C VAL A 259 -32.42 -6.57 3.87
N ARG A 260 -32.38 -7.69 3.15
CA ARG A 260 -33.58 -8.41 2.75
C ARG A 260 -34.31 -8.72 4.06
N GLY A 261 -35.57 -8.27 4.18
CA GLY A 261 -36.38 -8.46 5.37
C GLY A 261 -36.29 -9.90 5.89
N LEU A 262 -36.40 -10.07 7.21
CA LEU A 262 -36.44 -11.41 7.79
C LEU A 262 -37.52 -12.22 7.06
N PRO A 263 -37.27 -13.51 6.75
CA PRO A 263 -38.28 -14.35 6.13
C PRO A 263 -39.56 -14.34 6.97
N GLU A 264 -40.70 -14.09 6.34
CA GLU A 264 -41.98 -14.17 7.03
C GLU A 264 -42.26 -15.64 7.36
N VAL A 265 -42.60 -15.94 8.62
CA VAL A 265 -42.79 -17.32 9.07
C VAL A 265 -44.17 -17.78 8.63
N LEU A 266 -44.22 -18.86 7.82
CA LEU A 266 -45.47 -19.49 7.45
C LEU A 266 -45.91 -20.38 8.61
N SER A 267 -47.07 -20.07 9.22
CA SER A 267 -47.64 -20.85 10.31
C SER A 267 -49.15 -21.01 10.14
N THR A 268 -49.69 -22.10 10.69
CA THR A 268 -51.14 -22.33 10.75
C THR A 268 -51.78 -21.43 11.80
N SER A 269 -53.11 -21.30 11.77
CA SER A 269 -53.88 -20.63 12.83
C SER A 269 -53.72 -21.28 14.21
N SER A 270 -53.32 -22.54 14.27
CA SER A 270 -52.97 -23.28 15.49
C SER A 270 -51.51 -23.07 15.95
N GLY A 271 -50.71 -22.27 15.22
CA GLY A 271 -49.33 -21.95 15.55
C GLY A 271 -48.29 -22.98 15.09
N GLN A 272 -48.68 -24.00 14.32
CA GLN A 272 -47.73 -24.95 13.74
C GLN A 272 -46.92 -24.26 12.65
N ARG A 273 -45.59 -24.34 12.76
CA ARG A 273 -44.67 -23.79 11.76
C ARG A 273 -44.63 -24.70 10.53
N LEU A 274 -44.88 -24.11 9.36
CA LEU A 274 -44.81 -24.78 8.07
C LEU A 274 -43.52 -24.43 7.33
N GLY A 275 -42.94 -23.27 7.61
CA GLY A 275 -41.68 -22.85 6.98
C GLY A 275 -41.49 -21.34 6.96
N HIS A 276 -40.90 -20.84 5.87
CA HIS A 276 -40.72 -19.41 5.67
C HIS A 276 -40.96 -18.99 4.22
N VAL A 277 -41.42 -17.75 4.06
CA VAL A 277 -41.69 -17.12 2.78
C VAL A 277 -40.74 -15.95 2.59
N LYS A 278 -40.15 -15.87 1.40
CA LYS A 278 -39.47 -14.68 0.91
C LYS A 278 -40.20 -14.20 -0.32
N GLN A 279 -40.67 -12.95 -0.28
CA GLN A 279 -41.34 -12.33 -1.40
C GLN A 279 -40.57 -11.08 -1.86
N SER A 280 -40.49 -10.91 -3.17
CA SER A 280 -40.07 -9.68 -3.84
C SER A 280 -41.15 -9.27 -4.86
N LYS A 281 -40.95 -8.13 -5.54
CA LYS A 281 -41.85 -7.70 -6.63
C LYS A 281 -41.93 -8.71 -7.79
N THR A 282 -40.93 -9.57 -7.97
CA THR A 282 -40.81 -10.46 -9.14
C THR A 282 -40.71 -11.94 -8.78
N LYS A 283 -40.57 -12.29 -7.50
CA LYS A 283 -40.36 -13.67 -7.06
C LYS A 283 -41.05 -13.95 -5.73
N LEU A 284 -41.71 -15.10 -5.64
CA LEU A 284 -42.16 -15.71 -4.39
C LEU A 284 -41.37 -16.99 -4.17
N GLU A 285 -40.73 -17.14 -3.02
CA GLU A 285 -39.93 -18.31 -2.65
C GLU A 285 -40.46 -18.83 -1.30
N ILE A 286 -41.04 -20.02 -1.33
CA ILE A 286 -41.58 -20.70 -0.15
C ILE A 286 -40.65 -21.86 0.19
N THR A 287 -40.11 -21.85 1.41
CA THR A 287 -39.29 -22.94 1.92
C THR A 287 -40.05 -23.65 3.02
N VAL A 288 -40.31 -24.94 2.83
CA VAL A 288 -41.01 -25.80 3.79
C VAL A 288 -40.01 -26.70 4.49
N ASP A 289 -40.06 -26.77 5.82
CA ASP A 289 -39.27 -27.73 6.57
C ASP A 289 -39.96 -29.10 6.51
N ARG A 290 -39.34 -30.05 5.81
CA ARG A 290 -39.87 -31.42 5.67
C ARG A 290 -39.93 -32.20 6.98
N LYS A 291 -39.19 -31.78 8.02
CA LYS A 291 -39.25 -32.42 9.35
C LYS A 291 -40.50 -32.00 10.12
N GLU A 292 -40.94 -30.77 9.93
CA GLU A 292 -42.09 -30.18 10.64
C GLU A 292 -43.41 -30.29 9.85
N ALA A 293 -43.32 -30.36 8.51
CA ALA A 293 -44.47 -30.30 7.61
C ALA A 293 -44.30 -31.22 6.38
N ALA A 294 -44.00 -32.51 6.60
CA ALA A 294 -43.77 -33.50 5.54
C ALA A 294 -44.96 -33.67 4.57
N GLU A 295 -46.17 -33.79 5.10
CA GLU A 295 -47.40 -33.97 4.31
C GLU A 295 -47.69 -32.74 3.44
N PHE A 296 -47.50 -31.55 4.00
CA PHE A 296 -47.66 -30.30 3.27
C PHE A 296 -46.62 -30.14 2.15
N ALA A 297 -45.37 -30.56 2.40
CA ALA A 297 -44.33 -30.56 1.36
C ALA A 297 -44.67 -31.52 0.21
N ALA A 298 -45.26 -32.68 0.50
CA ALA A 298 -45.69 -33.64 -0.52
C ALA A 298 -46.87 -33.09 -1.35
N PHE A 299 -47.86 -32.49 -0.69
CA PHE A 299 -48.98 -31.80 -1.35
C PHE A 299 -48.49 -30.70 -2.29
N LEU A 300 -47.61 -29.80 -1.84
CA LEU A 300 -47.08 -28.74 -2.69
C LEU A 300 -46.27 -29.26 -3.90
N LEU A 301 -45.64 -30.43 -3.81
CA LEU A 301 -44.92 -30.99 -4.96
C LEU A 301 -45.85 -31.60 -6.00
N ASN A 302 -46.96 -32.20 -5.56
CA ASN A 302 -47.87 -32.92 -6.45
C ASN A 302 -48.97 -32.03 -7.00
N ASP A 303 -49.50 -31.11 -6.18
CA ASP A 303 -50.76 -30.44 -6.46
C ASP A 303 -50.60 -28.95 -6.80
N VAL A 304 -49.40 -28.38 -6.72
CA VAL A 304 -49.19 -26.93 -7.01
C VAL A 304 -49.55 -26.55 -8.44
N VAL A 305 -49.35 -27.47 -9.40
CA VAL A 305 -49.73 -27.25 -10.80
C VAL A 305 -51.25 -27.22 -10.93
N ALA A 306 -51.95 -28.18 -10.31
CA ALA A 306 -53.41 -28.23 -10.31
C ALA A 306 -54.04 -26.99 -9.64
N LEU A 307 -53.49 -26.55 -8.50
CA LEU A 307 -53.93 -25.33 -7.82
C LEU A 307 -53.77 -24.08 -8.70
N PHE A 308 -52.70 -24.00 -9.49
CA PHE A 308 -52.52 -22.90 -10.43
C PHE A 308 -53.57 -22.93 -11.54
N GLU A 309 -53.85 -24.09 -12.11
CA GLU A 309 -54.84 -24.27 -13.18
C GLU A 309 -56.26 -23.97 -12.70
N GLU A 310 -56.65 -24.48 -11.52
CA GLU A 310 -57.96 -24.23 -10.92
C GLU A 310 -58.16 -22.74 -10.63
N ARG A 311 -57.15 -22.08 -10.05
CA ARG A 311 -57.21 -20.64 -9.77
C ARG A 311 -57.29 -19.80 -11.04
N ARG A 312 -56.64 -20.24 -12.11
CA ARG A 312 -56.71 -19.59 -13.43
C ARG A 312 -58.10 -19.74 -14.05
N ALA A 313 -58.68 -20.94 -14.04
CA ALA A 313 -60.03 -21.20 -14.55
C ALA A 313 -61.09 -20.36 -13.82
N ASN A 314 -61.01 -20.32 -12.48
CA ASN A 314 -61.92 -19.54 -11.64
C ASN A 314 -61.79 -18.01 -11.86
N ASN A 315 -60.60 -17.51 -12.18
CA ASN A 315 -60.40 -16.10 -12.50
C ASN A 315 -60.88 -15.70 -13.91
N VAL A 316 -60.93 -16.64 -14.86
CA VAL A 316 -61.49 -16.41 -16.20
C VAL A 316 -63.01 -16.32 -16.13
N GLN A 317 -63.67 -17.24 -15.42
CA GLN A 317 -65.13 -17.20 -15.21
C GLN A 317 -65.59 -15.94 -14.47
N LYS A 318 -64.77 -15.40 -13.56
CA LYS A 318 -65.06 -14.15 -12.84
C LYS A 318 -64.87 -12.87 -13.66
N LYS A 319 -64.25 -12.95 -14.84
CA LYS A 319 -64.07 -11.83 -15.79
C LYS A 319 -65.13 -11.82 -16.89
N GLU A 320 -65.82 -12.95 -17.10
CA GLU A 320 -66.86 -13.11 -18.11
C GLU A 320 -68.29 -12.93 -17.54
N ALA A 321 -68.42 -12.84 -16.21
CA ALA A 321 -69.63 -12.45 -15.48
C ALA A 321 -69.56 -10.98 -15.05
#